data_AF-A0A936RRN5-F1
#
_entry.id   AF-A0A936RRN5-F1
#
_cell.length_a   1.000
_cell.length_b   1.000
_cell.length_c   1.000
_cell.angle_alpha   90.00
_cell.angle_beta   90.00
_cell.angle_gamma   90.00
#
_symmetry.space_group_name_H-M   'P 1'
#
loop_
_entity.id
_entity.type
_entity.pdbx_description
1 polymer ?
#
loop_
_entity_poly.entity_id
_entity_poly.type
_entity_poly.pdbx_seq_one_letter_code
_entity_poly.pdbx_strand_id
1 'polypeptide(L)'
;MRQKGNGTECYYEICINLKPVHEGEVIMLKYASWGHGNTLAVERPGDVVVQRWGWGTELRTHTSPSPSTWCHIAIPTPVIINDARMKVQNLFLLFETGQHASIDNVHIYDGPDKIAAWDVVAGSNYSARRSGHHSKSIDGQNTFVLPAPHEVRFGLSISFTFIAVAQSAWDDPEARLLITTAGADFF
;
A
#
# COMPACT_ATOMS: atom_id res chain seq x y z
N MET A 1 -29.53 31.70 37.29
CA MET A 1 -29.48 31.25 35.89
C MET A 1 -28.67 32.26 35.10
N ARG A 2 -27.45 31.92 34.66
CA ARG A 2 -26.57 32.81 33.89
C ARG A 2 -26.58 32.35 32.43
N GLN A 3 -27.20 33.13 31.55
CA GLN A 3 -26.89 33.08 30.12
C GLN A 3 -25.68 34.02 29.89
N LYS A 4 -24.56 33.45 29.41
CA LYS A 4 -23.51 34.17 28.68
C LYS A 4 -23.79 33.84 27.21
N GLY A 5 -24.10 34.75 26.29
CA GLY A 5 -23.40 35.98 25.97
C GLY A 5 -22.61 35.73 24.68
N ASN A 6 -23.29 35.75 23.53
CA ASN A 6 -22.67 35.65 22.20
C ASN A 6 -21.78 36.88 21.98
N GLY A 7 -20.47 36.65 21.84
CA GLY A 7 -19.51 37.69 21.49
C GLY A 7 -19.53 37.93 19.98
N THR A 8 -19.90 39.14 19.58
CA THR A 8 -19.69 39.68 18.24
C THR A 8 -18.43 40.54 18.29
N GLU A 9 -17.35 40.13 17.63
CA GLU A 9 -16.25 41.04 17.29
C GLU A 9 -16.31 41.32 15.79
N CYS A 10 -16.49 42.60 15.46
CA CYS A 10 -16.51 43.10 14.10
C CYS A 10 -15.12 43.65 13.74
N TYR A 11 -14.53 43.14 12.65
CA TYR A 11 -13.45 43.83 11.93
C TYR A 11 -13.81 43.87 10.44
N TYR A 12 -14.10 45.08 9.94
CA TYR A 12 -14.31 45.46 8.54
C TYR A 12 -15.42 44.74 7.76
N GLU A 13 -16.12 45.50 6.92
CA GLU A 13 -17.36 45.14 6.23
C GLU A 13 -17.19 43.93 5.30
N ILE A 14 -17.97 42.87 5.56
CA ILE A 14 -18.79 42.06 4.64
C ILE A 14 -19.33 40.88 5.48
N CYS A 15 -20.60 40.94 5.88
CA CYS A 15 -21.27 39.78 6.46
C CYS A 15 -21.70 38.82 5.34
N ILE A 16 -20.81 37.91 4.95
CA ILE A 16 -21.20 36.72 4.21
C ILE A 16 -21.84 35.72 5.18
N ASN A 17 -23.13 35.47 5.01
CA ASN A 17 -23.81 34.34 5.63
C ASN A 17 -23.23 33.04 5.07
N LEU A 18 -22.14 32.56 5.68
CA LEU A 18 -21.64 31.21 5.46
C LEU A 18 -22.61 30.25 6.17
N LYS A 19 -23.68 29.86 5.47
CA LYS A 19 -24.35 28.60 5.81
C LYS A 19 -23.33 27.48 5.57
N PRO A 20 -23.09 26.56 6.51
CA PRO A 20 -22.23 25.43 6.25
C PRO A 20 -22.80 24.65 5.07
N VAL A 21 -22.06 24.64 3.97
CA VAL A 21 -22.32 23.79 2.81
C VAL A 21 -21.89 22.39 3.25
N HIS A 22 -22.86 21.49 3.38
CA HIS A 22 -22.76 20.05 3.62
C HIS A 22 -21.47 19.57 4.30
N GLU A 23 -21.57 19.21 5.58
CA GLU A 23 -20.57 18.45 6.32
C GLU A 23 -20.26 17.13 5.61
N GLY A 24 -19.34 17.16 4.65
CA GLY A 24 -18.52 16.00 4.33
C GLY A 24 -17.59 15.78 5.51
N GLU A 25 -17.68 14.62 6.13
CA GLU A 25 -16.77 14.19 7.18
C GLU A 25 -15.33 14.34 6.65
N VAL A 26 -14.58 15.31 7.18
CA VAL A 26 -13.15 15.43 6.89
C VAL A 26 -12.48 14.26 7.58
N ILE A 27 -12.13 13.24 6.80
CA ILE A 27 -11.39 12.09 7.30
C ILE A 27 -9.98 12.56 7.70
N MET A 28 -9.81 12.81 9.00
CA MET A 28 -8.55 13.23 9.58
C MET A 28 -7.65 12.00 9.77
N LEU A 29 -6.51 11.96 9.06
CA LEU A 29 -5.46 10.99 9.31
C LEU A 29 -5.04 11.06 10.78
N LYS A 30 -5.22 9.95 11.51
CA LYS A 30 -4.82 9.85 12.92
C LYS A 30 -3.46 9.19 13.07
N TYR A 31 -3.12 8.27 12.17
CA TYR A 31 -1.89 7.50 12.27
C TYR A 31 -1.44 7.02 10.88
N ALA A 32 -0.14 7.05 10.63
CA ALA A 32 0.46 6.39 9.47
C ALA A 32 1.49 5.38 9.96
N SER A 33 1.49 4.20 9.36
CA SER A 33 2.38 3.12 9.77
C SER A 33 3.06 2.47 8.59
N TRP A 34 4.33 2.12 8.75
CA TRP A 34 5.20 1.62 7.68
C TRP A 34 6.02 0.43 8.16
N GLY A 35 5.94 -0.68 7.44
CA GLY A 35 6.78 -1.86 7.57
C GLY A 35 7.95 -1.80 6.60
N HIS A 36 9.16 -1.97 7.10
CA HIS A 36 10.37 -1.90 6.29
C HIS A 36 10.51 -3.12 5.37
N GLY A 37 10.99 -2.93 4.14
CA GLY A 37 11.04 -3.96 3.09
C GLY A 37 11.92 -5.17 3.41
N ASN A 38 12.81 -5.07 4.38
CA ASN A 38 13.60 -6.21 4.89
C ASN A 38 12.75 -7.28 5.61
N THR A 39 11.51 -6.94 5.98
CA THR A 39 10.54 -7.85 6.61
C THR A 39 9.78 -8.72 5.59
N LEU A 40 10.08 -8.58 4.30
CA LEU A 40 9.44 -9.34 3.23
C LEU A 40 9.57 -10.86 3.47
N ALA A 41 8.44 -11.55 3.44
CA ALA A 41 8.34 -13.00 3.43
C ALA A 41 7.96 -13.47 2.03
N VAL A 42 8.65 -14.49 1.52
CA VAL A 42 8.38 -15.11 0.22
C VAL A 42 7.82 -16.49 0.47
N GLU A 43 6.70 -16.84 -0.17
CA GLU A 43 6.01 -18.12 0.06
C GLU A 43 6.87 -19.31 -0.39
N ARG A 44 7.51 -19.17 -1.54
CA ARG A 44 8.42 -20.18 -2.11
C ARG A 44 9.81 -19.58 -2.28
N PRO A 45 10.63 -19.49 -1.20
CA PRO A 45 11.94 -18.85 -1.27
C PRO A 45 12.96 -19.66 -2.09
N GLY A 46 12.69 -20.94 -2.41
CA GLY A 46 13.54 -21.73 -3.30
C GLY A 46 13.41 -21.39 -4.79
N ASP A 47 12.35 -20.65 -5.16
CA ASP A 47 12.04 -20.30 -6.54
C ASP A 47 12.70 -18.99 -6.99
N VAL A 48 13.21 -18.21 -6.05
CA VAL A 48 13.81 -16.88 -6.27
C VAL A 48 15.03 -16.70 -5.37
N VAL A 49 15.95 -15.82 -5.77
CA VAL A 49 17.02 -15.37 -4.88
C VAL A 49 16.55 -14.15 -4.10
N VAL A 50 16.69 -14.21 -2.79
CA VAL A 50 16.27 -13.16 -1.85
C VAL A 50 17.50 -12.49 -1.24
N GLN A 51 17.76 -11.26 -1.65
CA GLN A 51 18.85 -10.43 -1.13
C GLN A 51 18.28 -9.34 -0.22
N ARG A 52 18.67 -9.32 1.06
CA ARG A 52 18.25 -8.29 2.01
C ARG A 52 19.31 -7.21 2.15
N TRP A 53 18.87 -5.96 2.04
CA TRP A 53 19.66 -4.76 2.29
C TRP A 53 19.16 -4.08 3.55
N GLY A 54 20.00 -3.23 4.16
CA GLY A 54 19.58 -2.44 5.33
C GLY A 54 18.38 -1.52 5.08
N TRP A 55 18.02 -1.31 3.80
CA TRP A 55 16.98 -0.40 3.33
C TRP A 55 15.90 -1.07 2.44
N GLY A 56 15.92 -2.40 2.29
CA GLY A 56 14.92 -3.12 1.48
C GLY A 56 15.24 -4.60 1.23
N THR A 57 14.44 -5.27 0.41
CA THR A 57 14.68 -6.64 -0.07
C THR A 57 14.60 -6.66 -1.59
N GLU A 58 15.61 -7.22 -2.23
CA GLU A 58 15.61 -7.51 -3.66
C GLU A 58 15.35 -8.99 -3.91
N LEU A 59 14.47 -9.27 -4.86
CA LEU A 59 14.14 -10.58 -5.38
C LEU A 59 14.69 -10.68 -6.80
N ARG A 60 15.32 -11.80 -7.14
CA ARG A 60 15.85 -12.08 -8.48
C ARG A 60 15.48 -13.48 -8.90
N THR A 61 15.45 -13.72 -10.21
CA THR A 61 15.18 -15.05 -10.78
C THR A 61 16.38 -15.49 -11.60
N HIS A 62 16.77 -16.76 -11.47
CA HIS A 62 17.88 -17.34 -12.25
C HIS A 62 17.41 -18.34 -13.31
N THR A 63 16.09 -18.55 -13.43
CA THR A 63 15.49 -19.53 -14.33
C THR A 63 14.62 -18.83 -15.36
N SER A 64 14.62 -19.35 -16.59
CA SER A 64 13.73 -18.92 -17.66
C SER A 64 12.94 -20.14 -18.18
N PRO A 65 11.59 -20.12 -18.16
CA PRO A 65 10.74 -19.09 -17.54
C PRO A 65 10.84 -19.12 -16.01
N SER A 66 10.70 -17.97 -15.36
CA SER A 66 10.71 -17.93 -13.90
C SER A 66 9.36 -18.34 -13.32
N PRO A 67 9.33 -19.19 -12.28
CA PRO A 67 8.12 -19.41 -11.49
C PRO A 67 7.69 -18.12 -10.78
N SER A 68 6.42 -17.73 -10.92
CA SER A 68 5.85 -16.64 -10.12
C SER A 68 5.74 -17.03 -8.65
N THR A 69 6.07 -16.14 -7.71
CA THR A 69 5.98 -16.42 -6.26
C THR A 69 5.21 -15.33 -5.54
N TRP A 70 4.45 -15.72 -4.51
CA TRP A 70 3.79 -14.76 -3.62
C TRP A 70 4.78 -14.23 -2.60
N CYS A 71 4.64 -12.94 -2.33
CA CYS A 71 5.42 -12.18 -1.39
C CYS A 71 4.47 -11.47 -0.44
N HIS A 72 4.84 -11.36 0.82
CA HIS A 72 4.01 -10.82 1.89
C HIS A 72 4.82 -9.85 2.73
N ILE A 73 4.21 -8.70 3.03
CA ILE A 73 4.75 -7.73 3.97
C ILE A 73 3.64 -7.31 4.92
N ALA A 74 3.91 -7.49 6.22
CA ALA A 74 2.99 -7.06 7.26
C ALA A 74 3.10 -5.54 7.44
N ILE A 75 1.97 -4.86 7.56
CA ILE A 75 1.92 -3.45 7.93
C ILE A 75 1.71 -3.40 9.45
N PRO A 76 2.59 -2.74 10.22
CA PRO A 76 2.36 -2.56 11.66
C PRO A 76 1.04 -1.83 11.86
N THR A 77 0.05 -2.49 12.45
CA THR A 77 -1.34 -2.04 12.38
C THR A 77 -1.82 -1.59 13.75
N PRO A 78 -2.08 -0.28 13.96
CA PRO A 78 -2.71 0.18 15.19
C PRO A 78 -4.20 -0.17 15.15
N VAL A 79 -4.57 -1.33 15.69
CA VAL A 79 -5.97 -1.78 15.66
C VAL A 79 -6.89 -0.85 16.46
N ILE A 80 -6.44 -0.38 17.62
CA ILE A 80 -7.18 0.51 18.52
C ILE A 80 -6.27 1.67 18.94
N ILE A 81 -6.77 2.90 18.82
CA ILE A 81 -6.16 4.12 19.37
C ILE A 81 -7.25 4.89 20.13
N ASN A 82 -6.97 5.27 21.38
CA ASN A 82 -7.92 6.00 22.25
C ASN A 82 -9.31 5.33 22.32
N ASP A 83 -9.33 4.01 22.55
CA ASP A 83 -10.54 3.17 22.63
C ASP A 83 -11.42 3.16 21.35
N ALA A 84 -10.94 3.71 20.24
CA ALA A 84 -11.58 3.66 18.94
C ALA A 84 -10.83 2.70 18.00
N ARG A 85 -11.59 1.89 17.26
CA ARG A 85 -11.03 1.02 16.23
C ARG A 85 -10.67 1.84 15.00
N MET A 86 -9.47 1.62 14.50
CA MET A 86 -8.97 2.37 13.34
C MET A 86 -9.59 1.88 12.04
N LYS A 87 -9.79 2.80 11.10
CA LYS A 87 -10.15 2.48 9.72
C LYS A 87 -8.96 2.74 8.81
N VAL A 88 -8.91 2.03 7.69
CA VAL A 88 -7.93 2.20 6.62
C VAL A 88 -8.65 2.38 5.29
N GLN A 89 -8.07 3.18 4.40
CA GLN A 89 -8.52 3.23 3.01
C GLN A 89 -7.36 3.23 2.02
N ASN A 90 -6.24 3.87 2.36
CA ASN A 90 -5.07 3.92 1.49
C ASN A 90 -3.96 3.03 2.05
N LEU A 91 -3.45 2.15 1.21
CA LEU A 91 -2.29 1.31 1.49
C LEU A 91 -1.23 1.53 0.41
N PHE A 92 0.02 1.31 0.77
CA PHE A 92 1.18 1.65 -0.05
C PHE A 92 2.18 0.50 -0.11
N LEU A 93 2.78 0.27 -1.27
CA LEU A 93 3.89 -0.66 -1.46
C LEU A 93 4.97 0.00 -2.33
N LEU A 94 6.03 0.51 -1.72
CA LEU A 94 7.11 1.16 -2.47
C LEU A 94 8.05 0.09 -3.04
N PHE A 95 8.23 0.13 -4.36
CA PHE A 95 8.97 -0.89 -5.09
C PHE A 95 9.75 -0.32 -6.27
N GLU A 96 10.68 -1.10 -6.80
CA GLU A 96 11.31 -0.88 -8.09
C GLU A 96 11.47 -2.20 -8.83
N THR A 97 11.11 -2.25 -10.10
CA THR A 97 11.36 -3.43 -10.94
C THR A 97 12.44 -3.15 -11.97
N GLY A 98 13.16 -4.20 -12.37
CA GLY A 98 13.85 -4.20 -13.65
C GLY A 98 12.86 -4.31 -14.81
N GLN A 99 13.35 -4.16 -16.04
CA GLN A 99 12.53 -4.16 -17.26
C GLN A 99 11.84 -5.50 -17.54
N HIS A 100 12.34 -6.59 -16.98
CA HIS A 100 11.84 -7.95 -17.23
C HIS A 100 11.08 -8.52 -16.03
N ALA A 101 10.61 -7.64 -15.14
CA ALA A 101 9.92 -8.00 -13.91
C ALA A 101 8.69 -7.10 -13.68
N SER A 102 7.69 -7.67 -13.01
CA SER A 102 6.49 -6.95 -12.60
C SER A 102 5.94 -7.48 -11.28
N ILE A 103 5.14 -6.62 -10.63
CA ILE A 103 4.15 -7.03 -9.65
C ILE A 103 2.81 -7.15 -10.38
N ASP A 104 2.22 -8.35 -10.38
CA ASP A 104 0.97 -8.60 -11.11
C ASP A 104 -0.25 -8.47 -10.19
N ASN A 105 -0.48 -9.45 -9.33
CA ASN A 105 -1.62 -9.45 -8.41
C ASN A 105 -1.22 -8.81 -7.09
N VAL A 106 -2.13 -8.05 -6.49
CA VAL A 106 -1.97 -7.51 -5.13
C VAL A 106 -3.22 -7.75 -4.32
N HIS A 107 -3.10 -8.39 -3.17
CA HIS A 107 -4.17 -8.69 -2.23
C HIS A 107 -3.89 -8.02 -0.88
N ILE A 108 -4.94 -7.50 -0.26
CA ILE A 108 -4.87 -6.94 1.09
C ILE A 108 -5.64 -7.87 2.02
N TYR A 109 -5.01 -8.24 3.13
CA TYR A 109 -5.61 -9.06 4.16
C TYR A 109 -5.71 -8.30 5.47
N ASP A 110 -6.75 -8.61 6.26
CA ASP A 110 -6.89 -8.25 7.67
C ASP A 110 -7.04 -9.54 8.49
N GLY A 111 -5.95 -9.98 9.12
CA GLY A 111 -5.86 -11.33 9.65
C GLY A 111 -6.05 -12.37 8.54
N PRO A 112 -6.96 -13.35 8.68
CA PRO A 112 -7.20 -14.38 7.65
C PRO A 112 -8.06 -13.90 6.47
N ASP A 113 -8.73 -12.74 6.59
CA ASP A 113 -9.73 -12.29 5.63
C ASP A 113 -9.09 -11.45 4.53
N LYS A 114 -9.30 -11.83 3.26
CA LYS A 114 -8.93 -10.98 2.11
C LYS A 114 -9.97 -9.88 1.94
N ILE A 115 -9.57 -8.63 2.10
CA ILE A 115 -10.47 -7.46 2.06
C ILE A 115 -10.45 -6.72 0.73
N ALA A 116 -9.39 -6.90 -0.08
CA ALA A 116 -9.31 -6.35 -1.43
C ALA A 116 -8.34 -7.13 -2.33
N ALA A 117 -8.52 -7.00 -3.64
CA ALA A 117 -7.67 -7.59 -4.66
C ALA A 117 -7.57 -6.69 -5.90
N TRP A 118 -6.37 -6.63 -6.47
CA TRP A 118 -6.04 -6.05 -7.76
C TRP A 118 -5.38 -7.14 -8.59
N ASP A 119 -6.19 -7.93 -9.29
CA ASP A 119 -5.72 -9.08 -10.06
C ASP A 119 -5.46 -8.71 -11.52
N VAL A 120 -4.45 -9.35 -12.12
CA VAL A 120 -4.23 -9.27 -13.57
C VAL A 120 -5.20 -10.21 -14.27
N VAL A 121 -6.11 -9.64 -15.06
CA VAL A 121 -7.03 -10.42 -15.91
C VAL A 121 -6.47 -10.48 -17.34
N ALA A 122 -6.20 -11.69 -17.82
CA ALA A 122 -5.70 -11.93 -19.18
C ALA A 122 -6.68 -11.34 -20.23
N GLY A 123 -6.15 -10.56 -21.17
CA GLY A 123 -6.95 -9.89 -22.22
C GLY A 123 -7.66 -8.61 -21.78
N SER A 124 -7.52 -8.19 -20.52
CA SER A 124 -8.00 -6.88 -20.07
C SER A 124 -6.93 -5.81 -20.24
N ASN A 125 -7.33 -4.62 -20.70
CA ASN A 125 -6.49 -3.40 -20.63
C ASN A 125 -6.36 -2.88 -19.18
N TYR A 126 -6.96 -3.58 -18.22
CA TYR A 126 -6.92 -3.30 -16.78
C TYR A 126 -5.86 -4.12 -16.06
N SER A 127 -4.93 -4.78 -16.78
CA SER A 127 -3.83 -5.49 -16.16
C SER A 127 -3.02 -4.52 -15.31
N ALA A 128 -3.24 -4.54 -14.00
CA ALA A 128 -2.55 -3.72 -13.01
C ALA A 128 -1.11 -4.24 -12.78
N ARG A 129 -0.44 -4.67 -13.87
CA ARG A 129 0.99 -4.94 -13.84
C ARG A 129 1.67 -3.65 -13.47
N ARG A 130 2.42 -3.72 -12.39
CA ARG A 130 3.17 -2.62 -11.82
C ARG A 130 4.64 -2.87 -12.09
N SER A 131 5.30 -1.88 -12.69
CA SER A 131 6.70 -1.94 -13.09
C SER A 131 7.30 -0.53 -13.09
N GLY A 132 8.63 -0.43 -13.03
CA GLY A 132 9.34 0.85 -13.01
C GLY A 132 9.81 1.22 -11.60
N HIS A 133 10.16 2.50 -11.42
CA HIS A 133 10.75 3.00 -10.17
C HIS A 133 9.71 3.79 -9.34
N HIS A 134 9.26 3.17 -8.25
CA HIS A 134 8.24 3.70 -7.34
C HIS A 134 8.68 3.57 -5.86
N SER A 135 9.99 3.51 -5.61
CA SER A 135 10.53 3.13 -4.30
C SER A 135 10.84 4.31 -3.38
N LYS A 136 10.67 5.55 -3.86
CA LYS A 136 11.07 6.79 -3.17
C LYS A 136 9.94 7.81 -2.96
N SER A 137 8.78 7.60 -3.56
CA SER A 137 7.64 8.52 -3.49
C SER A 137 6.34 7.75 -3.67
N ILE A 138 5.25 8.26 -3.07
CA ILE A 138 3.90 7.72 -3.27
C ILE A 138 3.34 8.22 -4.61
N ASP A 139 2.76 7.32 -5.39
CA ASP A 139 2.09 7.60 -6.66
C ASP A 139 1.00 6.54 -6.97
N GLY A 140 0.38 6.64 -8.16
CA GLY A 140 -0.72 5.75 -8.55
C GLY A 140 -0.32 4.28 -8.76
N GLN A 141 0.96 3.95 -8.94
CA GLN A 141 1.42 2.57 -9.13
C GLN A 141 1.64 1.84 -7.81
N ASN A 142 2.04 2.58 -6.77
CA ASN A 142 2.28 2.01 -5.44
C ASN A 142 1.16 2.27 -4.42
N THR A 143 0.05 2.89 -4.83
CA THR A 143 -1.10 3.17 -3.96
C THR A 143 -2.28 2.24 -4.24
N PHE A 144 -2.86 1.70 -3.18
CA PHE A 144 -3.99 0.78 -3.19
C PHE A 144 -5.12 1.38 -2.36
N VAL A 145 -6.15 1.88 -3.04
CA VAL A 145 -7.29 2.55 -2.41
C VAL A 145 -8.45 1.57 -2.30
N LEU A 146 -8.88 1.28 -1.07
CA LEU A 146 -10.07 0.48 -0.82
C LEU A 146 -11.33 1.23 -1.30
N PRO A 147 -12.33 0.53 -1.86
CA PRO A 147 -13.54 1.15 -2.39
C PRO A 147 -14.36 1.86 -1.30
N ALA A 148 -14.20 1.45 -0.04
CA ALA A 148 -14.72 2.10 1.14
C ALA A 148 -13.73 1.94 2.31
N PRO A 149 -13.75 2.84 3.31
CA PRO A 149 -13.01 2.65 4.55
C PRO A 149 -13.28 1.28 5.19
N HIS A 150 -12.23 0.53 5.49
CA HIS A 150 -12.30 -0.76 6.17
C HIS A 150 -11.93 -0.59 7.65
N GLU A 151 -12.81 -1.04 8.54
CA GLU A 151 -12.53 -1.08 9.97
C GLU A 151 -11.60 -2.25 10.30
N VAL A 152 -10.42 -1.95 10.83
CA VAL A 152 -9.34 -2.92 11.01
C VAL A 152 -9.57 -3.79 12.23
N ARG A 153 -9.52 -5.11 12.06
CA ARG A 153 -9.85 -6.11 13.08
C ARG A 153 -8.64 -6.65 13.81
N PHE A 154 -7.62 -7.07 13.06
CA PHE A 154 -6.48 -7.81 13.62
C PHE A 154 -5.14 -7.25 13.17
N GLY A 155 -4.92 -7.12 11.86
CA GLY A 155 -3.61 -6.78 11.34
C GLY A 155 -3.56 -6.85 9.83
N LEU A 156 -3.07 -5.78 9.20
CA LEU A 156 -3.02 -5.66 7.76
C LEU A 156 -1.75 -6.30 7.18
N SER A 157 -1.89 -6.95 6.04
CA SER A 157 -0.75 -7.32 5.19
C SER A 157 -1.04 -7.02 3.72
N ILE A 158 0.01 -6.64 3.00
CA ILE A 158 0.01 -6.59 1.54
C ILE A 158 0.67 -7.87 1.04
N SER A 159 -0.06 -8.62 0.24
CA SER A 159 0.43 -9.80 -0.46
C SER A 159 0.45 -9.51 -1.95
N PHE A 160 1.50 -9.90 -2.66
CA PHE A 160 1.59 -9.66 -4.10
C PHE A 160 2.39 -10.74 -4.82
N THR A 161 2.13 -10.90 -6.11
CA THR A 161 2.88 -11.85 -6.95
C THR A 161 4.02 -11.16 -7.65
N PHE A 162 5.24 -11.65 -7.44
CA PHE A 162 6.40 -11.32 -8.25
C PHE A 162 6.44 -12.22 -9.48
N ILE A 163 6.55 -11.60 -10.67
CA ILE A 163 6.76 -12.28 -11.94
C ILE A 163 7.99 -11.70 -12.60
N ALA A 164 8.84 -12.55 -13.17
CA ALA A 164 9.90 -12.13 -14.06
C ALA A 164 10.02 -13.05 -15.27
N VAL A 165 10.52 -12.51 -16.37
CA VAL A 165 10.81 -13.26 -17.59
C VAL A 165 12.28 -13.05 -17.92
N ALA A 166 13.16 -13.87 -17.35
CA ALA A 166 14.58 -13.81 -17.66
C ALA A 166 14.79 -14.03 -19.17
N GLN A 167 15.42 -13.07 -19.85
CA GLN A 167 15.66 -13.12 -21.30
C GLN A 167 16.83 -14.03 -21.69
N SER A 168 17.63 -14.47 -20.73
CA SER A 168 18.72 -15.43 -20.92
C SER A 168 18.71 -16.47 -19.80
N ALA A 169 19.40 -17.60 -20.04
CA ALA A 169 19.55 -18.66 -19.04
C ALA A 169 20.46 -18.26 -17.86
N TRP A 170 21.08 -17.07 -17.89
CA TRP A 170 22.09 -16.67 -16.92
C TRP A 170 21.90 -15.22 -16.49
N ASP A 171 21.62 -15.05 -15.20
CA ASP A 171 21.77 -13.81 -14.43
C ASP A 171 21.27 -12.53 -15.13
N ASP A 172 19.98 -12.49 -15.45
CA ASP A 172 19.35 -11.29 -15.99
C ASP A 172 19.18 -10.23 -14.89
N PRO A 173 19.91 -9.10 -14.93
CA PRO A 173 19.80 -8.06 -13.91
C PRO A 173 18.46 -7.33 -13.97
N GLU A 174 17.73 -7.41 -15.09
CA GLU A 174 16.43 -6.78 -15.27
C GLU A 174 15.27 -7.68 -14.81
N ALA A 175 15.53 -8.96 -14.51
CA ALA A 175 14.59 -9.89 -13.90
C ALA A 175 14.60 -9.79 -12.37
N ARG A 176 14.40 -8.57 -11.85
CA ARG A 176 14.49 -8.24 -10.42
C ARG A 176 13.32 -7.40 -9.91
N LEU A 177 13.05 -7.53 -8.62
CA LEU A 177 12.10 -6.70 -7.88
C LEU A 177 12.71 -6.27 -6.54
N LEU A 178 12.80 -4.98 -6.32
CA LEU A 178 13.19 -4.38 -5.04
C LEU A 178 11.95 -3.88 -4.31
N ILE A 179 11.79 -4.25 -3.05
CA ILE A 179 10.77 -3.74 -2.13
C ILE A 179 11.46 -2.93 -1.03
N THR A 180 11.09 -1.67 -0.86
CA THR A 180 11.69 -0.80 0.16
C THR A 180 10.81 -0.66 1.40
N THR A 181 9.49 -0.54 1.24
CA THR A 181 8.56 -0.38 2.37
C THR A 181 7.12 -0.68 1.95
N ALA A 182 6.28 -1.03 2.91
CA ALA A 182 4.83 -1.02 2.74
C ALA A 182 4.18 -0.29 3.91
N GLY A 183 3.07 0.40 3.68
CA GLY A 183 2.43 1.19 4.73
C GLY A 183 0.95 1.40 4.50
N ALA A 184 0.32 2.07 5.46
CA ALA A 184 -1.07 2.46 5.38
C ALA A 184 -1.35 3.71 6.22
N ASP A 185 -2.40 4.40 5.80
CA ASP A 185 -2.96 5.57 6.46
C ASP A 185 -4.24 5.19 7.21
N PHE A 186 -4.26 5.49 8.51
CA PHE A 186 -5.33 5.12 9.44
C PHE A 186 -6.05 6.35 10.02
N PHE A 187 -7.36 6.26 10.18
CA PHE A 187 -8.23 7.32 10.71
C PHE A 187 -9.39 6.79 11.57
#